data_AF-A0A1Y3EJ81-F1
#
_entry.id   AF-A0A1Y3EJ81-F1
#
_cell.length_a   1.000
_cell.length_b   1.000
_cell.length_c   1.000
_cell.angle_alpha   90.00
_cell.angle_beta   90.00
_cell.angle_gamma   90.00
#
_symmetry.space_group_name_H-M   'P 1'
#
loop_
_entity.id
_entity.type
_entity.pdbx_description
1 polymer ?
#
loop_
_entity_poly.entity_id
_entity_poly.type
_entity_poly.pdbx_seq_one_letter_code
_entity_poly.pdbx_strand_id
1 'polypeptide(L)'
;MFALFKYFIADLSKEDLQNMLEWIQKTLGQDKVNEIKTTQKITTYPCMISILELGAVRSFLRANVMEKMTDDQRLRLLKPTLEVNPK
;
A
#
# COMPACT_ATOMS: atom_id res chain seq x y z
N MET A 1 -15.69 9.35 8.95
CA MET A 1 -15.22 8.81 7.66
C MET A 1 -14.45 7.50 7.82
N PHE A 2 -13.48 7.39 8.74
CA PHE A 2 -12.69 6.15 8.94
C PHE A 2 -13.47 4.93 9.46
N ALA A 3 -14.53 5.13 10.25
CA ALA A 3 -15.34 4.02 10.77
C ALA A 3 -16.12 3.27 9.67
N LEU A 4 -16.60 3.97 8.64
CA LEU A 4 -17.33 3.38 7.52
C LEU A 4 -16.47 2.43 6.69
N PHE A 5 -15.19 2.77 6.51
CA PHE A 5 -14.25 1.93 5.75
C PHE A 5 -13.93 0.61 6.47
N LYS A 6 -13.94 0.61 7.80
CA LYS A 6 -13.70 -0.59 8.62
C LYS A 6 -14.84 -1.60 8.50
N TYR A 7 -16.09 -1.14 8.54
CA TYR A 7 -17.26 -2.03 8.38
C TYR A 7 -17.46 -2.51 6.94
N PHE A 8 -17.04 -1.73 5.94
CA PHE A 8 -17.16 -2.12 4.54
C PHE A 8 -16.26 -3.30 4.15
N ILE A 9 -15.09 -3.43 4.78
CA ILE A 9 -14.11 -4.46 4.40
C ILE A 9 -14.33 -5.80 5.16
N ALA A 10 -14.91 -5.74 6.37
CA ALA A 10 -14.98 -6.88 7.29
C ALA A 10 -15.97 -7.99 6.88
N ASP A 11 -16.81 -7.79 5.85
CA ASP A 11 -17.85 -8.75 5.44
C ASP A 11 -17.92 -8.94 3.90
N LEU A 12 -16.80 -8.72 3.21
CA LEU A 12 -16.73 -8.92 1.75
C LEU A 12 -16.58 -10.40 1.38
N SER A 13 -17.34 -10.83 0.37
CA SER A 13 -17.08 -12.11 -0.29
C SER A 13 -15.68 -12.10 -0.94
N LYS A 14 -15.13 -13.28 -1.23
CA LYS A 14 -13.82 -13.37 -1.90
C LYS A 14 -13.82 -12.68 -3.27
N GLU A 15 -14.94 -12.74 -3.98
CA GLU A 15 -15.12 -12.12 -5.29
C GLU A 15 -15.18 -10.59 -5.17
N ASP A 16 -15.92 -10.07 -4.20
CA ASP A 16 -16.01 -8.62 -3.97
C ASP A 16 -14.68 -8.05 -3.48
N LEU A 17 -13.96 -8.79 -2.64
CA LEU A 17 -12.61 -8.44 -2.20
C LEU A 17 -11.66 -8.35 -3.41
N GLN A 18 -11.71 -9.33 -4.30
CA GLN A 18 -10.86 -9.35 -5.49
C GLN A 18 -11.20 -8.21 -6.46
N ASN A 19 -12.49 -7.96 -6.71
CA ASN A 19 -12.96 -6.82 -7.48
C ASN A 19 -12.50 -5.49 -6.89
N MET A 20 -12.53 -5.36 -5.55
CA MET A 20 -12.06 -4.16 -4.86
C MET A 20 -10.54 -3.99 -5.02
N LEU A 21 -9.75 -5.07 -4.87
CA LEU A 21 -8.29 -5.01 -5.07
C LEU A 21 -7.93 -4.60 -6.50
N GLU A 22 -8.62 -5.15 -7.50
CA GLU A 22 -8.46 -4.76 -8.90
C GLU A 22 -8.87 -3.30 -9.14
N TRP A 23 -9.95 -2.83 -8.52
CA TRP A 23 -10.38 -1.45 -8.60
C TRP A 23 -9.35 -0.50 -7.99
N ILE A 24 -8.79 -0.85 -6.82
CA ILE A 24 -7.72 -0.10 -6.17
C ILE A 24 -6.48 -0.05 -7.08
N GLN A 25 -6.11 -1.17 -7.71
CA GLN A 25 -4.98 -1.22 -8.64
C GLN A 25 -5.18 -0.30 -9.84
N LYS A 26 -6.38 -0.32 -10.43
CA LYS A 26 -6.75 0.56 -11.56
C LYS A 26 -6.75 2.04 -11.15
N THR A 27 -7.20 2.35 -9.92
CA THR A 27 -7.34 3.73 -9.43
C THR A 27 -6.00 4.34 -9.04
N LEU A 28 -5.14 3.58 -8.37
CA LEU A 28 -3.82 4.07 -7.93
C LEU A 28 -2.80 4.06 -9.07
N GLY A 29 -2.97 3.17 -10.05
CA GLY A 29 -2.03 2.97 -11.15
C GLY A 29 -0.73 2.29 -10.69
N GLN A 30 0.07 1.84 -11.65
CA GLN A 30 1.36 1.20 -11.37
C GLN A 30 2.44 2.18 -10.88
N ASP A 31 2.23 3.48 -11.08
CA ASP A 31 3.23 4.49 -10.74
C ASP A 31 3.28 4.79 -9.22
N LYS A 32 2.20 4.50 -8.49
CA LYS A 32 2.08 4.82 -7.05
C LYS A 32 2.24 3.61 -6.13
N VAL A 33 1.86 2.43 -6.59
CA VAL A 33 1.91 1.19 -5.81
C VAL A 33 2.46 0.07 -6.68
N ASN A 34 3.51 -0.59 -6.19
CA ASN A 34 4.17 -1.69 -6.88
C ASN A 34 3.34 -2.98 -6.80
N GLU A 35 2.72 -3.23 -5.65
CA GLU A 35 1.96 -4.46 -5.41
C GLU A 35 0.80 -4.18 -4.43
N ILE A 36 -0.33 -4.85 -4.63
CA ILE A 36 -1.45 -4.83 -3.68
C ILE A 36 -1.69 -6.27 -3.23
N LYS A 37 -1.71 -6.51 -1.92
CA LYS A 37 -1.92 -7.83 -1.34
C LYS A 37 -2.80 -7.78 -0.10
N THR A 38 -3.35 -8.92 0.29
CA THR A 38 -4.09 -9.03 1.56
C THR A 38 -3.16 -9.44 2.69
N THR A 39 -3.43 -8.97 3.91
CA THR A 39 -2.64 -9.28 5.10
C THR A 39 -3.55 -9.44 6.32
N GLN A 40 -3.23 -10.37 7.21
CA GLN A 40 -3.90 -10.52 8.51
C GLN A 40 -3.03 -10.01 9.66
N LYS A 41 -1.88 -9.39 9.34
CA LYS A 41 -0.95 -8.87 10.34
C LYS A 41 -1.49 -7.64 11.07
N ILE A 42 -2.42 -6.94 10.45
CA ILE A 42 -2.99 -5.69 10.94
C ILE A 42 -4.38 -6.00 11.47
N THR A 43 -4.65 -5.68 12.74
CA THR A 43 -5.96 -5.94 13.38
C THR A 43 -6.74 -4.66 13.65
N THR A 44 -6.06 -3.53 13.68
CA THR A 44 -6.65 -2.24 14.06
C THR A 44 -7.03 -1.40 12.84
N TYR A 45 -6.24 -1.48 11.77
CA TYR A 45 -6.36 -0.63 10.57
C TYR A 45 -6.77 -1.45 9.34
N PRO A 46 -7.54 -0.86 8.42
CA PRO A 46 -8.03 -1.55 7.22
C PRO A 46 -6.94 -1.78 6.17
N CYS A 47 -5.87 -0.98 6.17
CA CYS A 47 -4.77 -1.13 5.24
C CYS A 47 -3.46 -0.50 5.78
N MET A 48 -2.34 -0.90 5.17
CA MET A 48 -1.00 -0.39 5.47
C MET A 48 -0.17 -0.31 4.18
N ILE A 49 0.75 0.66 4.11
CA ILE A 49 1.76 0.70 3.05
C ILE A 49 3.06 0.14 3.62
N SER A 50 3.61 -0.88 2.97
CA SER A 50 4.90 -1.50 3.31
C SER A 50 5.90 -1.32 2.17
N ILE A 51 7.19 -1.48 2.48
CA ILE A 51 8.29 -1.39 1.53
C ILE A 51 9.13 -2.66 1.72
N LEU A 52 9.50 -3.32 0.63
CA LEU A 52 10.27 -4.57 0.69
C LEU A 52 11.73 -4.31 1.13
N GLU A 53 12.39 -3.33 0.52
CA GLU A 53 13.84 -3.08 0.67
C GLU A 53 14.14 -1.90 1.62
N LEU A 54 13.59 -1.95 2.84
CA LEU A 54 13.73 -0.87 3.84
C LEU A 54 15.18 -0.55 4.20
N GLY A 55 16.10 -1.53 4.11
CA GLY A 55 17.52 -1.33 4.43
C GLY A 55 18.23 -0.35 3.49
N ALA A 56 17.99 -0.51 2.19
CA ALA A 56 18.52 0.40 1.17
C ALA A 56 17.86 1.77 1.28
N VAL A 57 16.54 1.80 1.41
CA VAL A 57 15.75 3.03 1.57
C VAL A 57 16.22 3.85 2.77
N ARG A 58 16.47 3.21 3.92
CA ARG A 58 16.97 3.89 5.11
C ARG A 58 18.33 4.54 4.89
N SER A 59 19.20 3.91 4.10
CA SER A 59 20.50 4.47 3.73
C SER A 59 20.34 5.69 2.82
N PHE A 60 19.42 5.66 1.85
CA PHE A 60 19.10 6.80 0.99
C PHE A 60 18.48 7.98 1.76
N LEU A 61 17.60 7.70 2.73
CA LEU A 61 17.02 8.70 3.62
C LEU A 61 18.11 9.39 4.46
N ARG A 62 19.02 8.61 5.06
CA ARG A 62 20.14 9.16 5.85
C ARG A 62 21.08 10.05 5.03
N ALA A 63 21.26 9.75 3.75
CA ALA A 63 22.12 10.51 2.85
C ALA A 63 21.41 11.75 2.25
N ASN A 64 20.17 12.05 2.63
CA ASN A 64 19.33 13.12 2.06
C ASN A 64 19.18 13.03 0.53
N VAL A 65 19.41 11.85 -0.04
CA VAL A 65 19.34 11.62 -1.50
C VAL A 65 17.90 11.71 -1.97
N MET A 66 16.94 11.27 -1.15
CA MET A 66 15.52 11.30 -1.50
C MET A 66 14.94 12.72 -1.54
N GLU A 67 15.48 13.69 -0.80
CA GLU A 67 14.99 15.08 -0.83
C GLU A 67 15.18 15.74 -2.20
N LYS A 68 16.20 15.30 -2.96
CA LYS A 68 16.52 15.82 -4.29
C LYS A 68 15.80 15.10 -5.44
N MET A 69 15.10 14.00 -5.15
CA MET A 69 14.36 13.22 -6.15
C MET A 69 12.97 13.83 -6.41
N THR A 70 12.44 13.60 -7.61
CA THR A 70 11.00 13.84 -7.86
C THR A 70 10.15 12.76 -7.19
N ASP A 71 8.85 13.02 -7.01
CA ASP A 71 7.94 12.06 -6.37
C ASP A 71 7.87 10.73 -7.12
N ASP A 72 7.86 10.74 -8.44
CA ASP A 72 7.88 9.51 -9.26
C ASP A 72 9.18 8.70 -9.05
N GLN A 73 10.33 9.39 -8.93
CA GLN A 73 11.60 8.72 -8.65
C GLN A 73 11.60 8.09 -7.26
N ARG A 74 11.02 8.76 -6.27
CA ARG A 74 10.85 8.23 -4.92
C ARG A 74 9.95 6.99 -4.94
N LEU A 75 8.81 7.04 -5.61
CA LEU A 75 7.87 5.92 -5.70
C LEU A 75 8.50 4.71 -6.39
N ARG A 76 9.27 4.91 -7.47
CA ARG A 76 10.04 3.86 -8.14
C ARG A 76 11.11 3.22 -7.25
N LEU A 77 11.78 4.02 -6.43
CA LEU A 77 12.80 3.53 -5.50
C LEU A 77 12.17 2.76 -4.33
N LEU A 78 11.10 3.32 -3.75
CA LEU A 78 10.44 2.77 -2.57
C LEU A 78 9.64 1.49 -2.88
N LYS A 79 9.14 1.35 -4.11
CA LYS A 79 8.28 0.23 -4.54
C LYS A 79 7.23 -0.13 -3.47
N PRO A 80 6.37 0.83 -3.09
CA PRO A 80 5.44 0.63 -1.99
C PRO A 80 4.44 -0.48 -2.32
N THR A 81 4.16 -1.33 -1.33
CA THR A 81 3.15 -2.39 -1.39
C THR A 81 1.98 -1.99 -0.50
N LEU A 82 0.76 -2.01 -1.04
CA LEU A 82 -0.46 -1.82 -0.25
C LEU A 82 -0.93 -3.16 0.31
N GLU A 83 -0.92 -3.26 1.63
CA GLU A 83 -1.45 -4.42 2.35
C GLU A 83 -2.85 -4.09 2.86
N VAL A 84 -3.86 -4.84 2.41
CA VAL A 84 -5.25 -4.66 2.82
C VAL A 84 -5.63 -5.74 3.83
N ASN A 85 -6.23 -5.34 4.94
CA ASN A 85 -6.76 -6.27 5.93
C ASN A 85 -8.23 -6.59 5.60
N PRO A 86 -8.57 -7.84 5.24
CA PRO A 86 -9.94 -8.24 4.92
C PRO A 86 -10.82 -8.51 6.16
N LYS A 87 -10.33 -8.26 7.39
CA LYS A 87 -11.02 -8.53 8.66
C LYS A 87 -11.27 -7.28 9.51
#